data_AF-A0A7J8JXB2-F1
#
_entry.id   AF-A0A7J8JXB2-F1
#
_cell.length_a   1.000
_cell.length_b   1.000
_cell.length_c   1.000
_cell.angle_alpha   90.00
_cell.angle_beta   90.00
_cell.angle_gamma   90.00
#
_symmetry.space_group_name_H-M   'P 1'
#
loop_
_entity.id
_entity.type
_entity.pdbx_description
1 polymer ?
#
loop_
_entity_poly.entity_id
_entity_poly.type
_entity_poly.pdbx_seq_one_letter_code
_entity_poly.pdbx_strand_id
1 'polypeptide(L)'
;MTVPARGFSLLRSRLGRVPGLGGSAVAPAGAPGAAGRTFRGFRSSGVRHDAIIISGTEMAKQIQKEIRQGVESWISLGNRRPHLSIILVGDNPASHTYVRKKVRAASAVGICSEIILKPKDVSQEELLDITDQLNMDPRVSGILVQLPLPDHVDERTVCNGIAPEKDVDGFHIINIGRLCLDQHSLIPATASAVWEIIKRTGIETFGKNVVVAGRSKNVGMPIAMLLHTDGEHERPGGDATVTIAHRYTPKEQLKIHTQLADIIIVAAGIPKLITADMIKEGAAVIDVGVNYVHDPVTEKTKLVGDVDFEAVKKKAGFLTPVPGGVGPMTVAMLLKNTLLAAKKVIY
;
A
#
# COMPACT_ATOMS: atom_id res chain seq x y z
N MET A 1 -34.49 18.01 45.47
CA MET A 1 -34.37 19.46 45.19
C MET A 1 -33.62 19.64 43.86
N THR A 2 -33.94 20.71 43.12
CA THR A 2 -33.13 21.32 42.03
C THR A 2 -32.62 20.47 40.85
N VAL A 3 -33.37 20.63 39.74
CA VAL A 3 -33.09 20.43 38.29
C VAL A 3 -32.22 21.66 37.81
N PRO A 4 -31.59 21.83 36.60
CA PRO A 4 -31.84 21.22 35.27
C PRO A 4 -30.66 20.74 34.40
N ALA A 5 -31.03 20.02 33.33
CA ALA A 5 -30.24 19.87 32.09
C ALA A 5 -30.39 21.08 31.14
N ARG A 6 -29.43 21.21 30.19
CA ARG A 6 -29.54 22.02 28.96
C ARG A 6 -29.04 21.16 27.79
N GLY A 7 -29.55 21.25 26.56
CA GLY A 7 -30.56 22.16 26.02
C GLY A 7 -30.16 22.61 24.61
N PHE A 8 -30.68 21.94 23.57
CA PHE A 8 -30.48 22.30 22.16
C PHE A 8 -31.06 23.68 21.83
N SER A 9 -30.43 24.43 20.91
CA SER A 9 -31.05 25.59 20.26
C SER A 9 -30.46 25.83 18.86
N LEU A 10 -31.30 25.83 17.83
CA LEU A 10 -30.95 26.26 16.48
C LEU A 10 -31.00 27.80 16.38
N LEU A 11 -30.17 28.39 15.51
CA LEU A 11 -30.43 29.74 14.97
C LEU A 11 -30.81 29.68 13.50
N ARG A 12 -31.90 30.38 13.15
CA ARG A 12 -32.29 30.70 11.77
C ARG A 12 -32.53 32.21 11.63
N SER A 13 -32.16 32.72 10.46
CA SER A 13 -32.72 33.89 9.76
C SER A 13 -32.78 35.28 10.45
N ARG A 14 -32.21 36.27 9.76
CA ARG A 14 -32.85 37.59 9.60
C ARG A 14 -32.92 37.95 8.12
N LEU A 15 -34.11 38.33 7.65
CA LEU A 15 -34.39 38.89 6.33
C LEU A 15 -34.68 40.40 6.47
N GLY A 16 -34.26 41.21 5.49
CA GLY A 16 -34.55 42.65 5.38
C GLY A 16 -35.30 43.01 4.09
N ARG A 17 -36.00 44.17 4.07
CA ARG A 17 -37.04 44.57 3.08
C ARG A 17 -37.21 46.13 3.04
N VAL A 18 -37.77 46.80 2.01
CA VAL A 18 -38.32 46.34 0.71
C VAL A 18 -37.79 47.07 -0.56
N PRO A 19 -38.10 48.36 -0.86
CA PRO A 19 -38.64 48.65 -2.20
C PRO A 19 -37.80 49.64 -3.05
N GLY A 20 -38.05 49.83 -4.35
CA GLY A 20 -39.02 49.21 -5.28
C GLY A 20 -39.14 50.01 -6.60
N LEU A 21 -40.06 49.62 -7.51
CA LEU A 21 -40.41 50.25 -8.82
C LEU A 21 -39.32 50.10 -9.92
N GLY A 22 -39.61 49.84 -11.21
CA GLY A 22 -40.84 49.50 -11.94
C GLY A 22 -40.64 49.67 -13.48
N GLY A 23 -41.45 49.02 -14.34
CA GLY A 23 -41.62 49.46 -15.76
C GLY A 23 -41.34 48.47 -16.91
N SER A 24 -42.43 48.03 -17.57
CA SER A 24 -42.62 47.75 -19.02
C SER A 24 -41.68 46.86 -19.85
N ALA A 25 -42.29 45.99 -20.67
CA ALA A 25 -41.67 45.14 -21.69
C ALA A 25 -41.75 45.74 -23.11
N VAL A 26 -40.83 45.36 -24.01
CA VAL A 26 -41.02 45.27 -25.48
C VAL A 26 -40.09 44.17 -26.04
N ALA A 27 -40.55 43.40 -27.03
CA ALA A 27 -39.73 42.57 -27.91
C ALA A 27 -39.85 43.07 -29.35
N PRO A 28 -38.89 42.76 -30.25
CA PRO A 28 -39.30 42.07 -31.47
C PRO A 28 -38.32 40.99 -31.99
N ALA A 29 -38.76 40.31 -33.05
CA ALA A 29 -38.20 39.06 -33.59
C ALA A 29 -37.01 39.23 -34.56
N GLY A 30 -36.33 38.11 -34.85
CA GLY A 30 -35.35 38.00 -35.94
C GLY A 30 -34.72 36.60 -36.08
N ALA A 31 -35.24 35.79 -37.00
CA ALA A 31 -34.59 34.59 -37.57
C ALA A 31 -34.30 34.87 -39.07
N PRO A 32 -33.52 34.08 -39.84
CA PRO A 32 -33.01 32.72 -39.59
C PRO A 32 -31.52 32.51 -39.93
N GLY A 33 -31.02 31.27 -39.87
CA GLY A 33 -29.71 30.92 -40.45
C GLY A 33 -29.16 29.54 -40.07
N ALA A 34 -29.54 28.49 -40.81
CA ALA A 34 -28.92 27.17 -40.65
C ALA A 34 -27.59 27.10 -41.44
N ALA A 35 -26.50 26.75 -40.76
CA ALA A 35 -25.24 26.38 -41.39
C ALA A 35 -24.56 25.28 -40.58
N GLY A 36 -24.58 24.04 -41.08
CA GLY A 36 -23.97 22.90 -40.40
C GLY A 36 -22.46 23.05 -40.28
N ARG A 37 -21.92 22.91 -39.07
CA ARG A 37 -20.49 22.65 -38.86
C ARG A 37 -20.30 21.19 -38.49
N THR A 38 -19.72 20.45 -39.41
CA THR A 38 -19.21 19.11 -39.16
C THR A 38 -18.19 19.15 -38.02
N PHE A 39 -18.39 18.32 -36.99
CA PHE A 39 -17.35 18.05 -36.01
C PHE A 39 -16.20 17.32 -36.72
N ARG A 40 -15.21 18.08 -37.19
CA ARG A 40 -13.90 17.52 -37.53
C ARG A 40 -13.32 16.94 -36.25
N GLY A 41 -13.32 15.61 -36.16
CA GLY A 41 -12.79 14.91 -35.00
C GLY A 41 -11.36 15.35 -34.69
N PHE A 42 -11.09 15.64 -33.42
CA PHE A 42 -9.74 15.76 -32.92
C PHE A 42 -9.02 14.43 -33.18
N ARG A 43 -8.18 14.39 -34.22
CA ARG A 43 -7.10 13.42 -34.28
C ARG A 43 -6.11 13.84 -33.21
N SER A 44 -6.09 13.13 -32.09
CA SER A 44 -4.96 13.22 -31.17
C SER A 44 -3.70 12.86 -31.96
N SER A 45 -2.75 13.79 -32.04
CA SER A 45 -1.39 13.51 -32.51
C SER A 45 -0.72 12.67 -31.43
N GLY A 46 -1.02 11.36 -31.44
CA GLY A 46 -0.64 10.41 -30.41
C GLY A 46 0.86 10.18 -30.37
N VAL A 47 1.57 11.06 -29.64
CA VAL A 47 2.93 10.77 -29.18
C VAL A 47 2.82 9.68 -28.13
N ARG A 48 2.96 8.43 -28.56
CA ARG A 48 3.02 7.27 -27.67
C ARG A 48 4.29 7.38 -26.83
N HIS A 49 4.14 7.86 -25.60
CA HIS A 49 5.17 7.78 -24.59
C HIS A 49 5.08 6.44 -23.89
N ASP A 50 6.19 5.70 -23.86
CA ASP A 50 6.34 4.53 -22.98
C ASP A 50 6.20 4.97 -21.51
N ALA A 51 5.65 4.08 -20.68
CA ALA A 51 5.44 4.30 -19.25
C ALA A 51 6.74 4.68 -18.53
N ILE A 52 6.64 5.62 -17.59
CA ILE A 52 7.72 5.92 -16.65
C ILE A 52 7.91 4.70 -15.74
N ILE A 53 9.06 4.03 -15.85
CA ILE A 53 9.37 2.85 -15.06
C ILE A 53 9.82 3.26 -13.66
N ILE A 54 9.01 2.97 -12.65
CA ILE A 54 9.28 3.32 -11.26
C ILE A 54 10.31 2.33 -10.68
N SER A 55 11.55 2.78 -10.50
CA SER A 55 12.58 2.00 -9.79
C SER A 55 12.38 2.07 -8.27
N GLY A 56 11.58 1.13 -7.76
CA GLY A 56 11.47 0.91 -6.31
C GLY A 56 12.81 0.49 -5.67
N THR A 57 13.77 0.01 -6.47
CA THR A 57 15.15 -0.25 -6.02
C THR A 57 15.90 1.03 -5.67
N GLU A 58 15.82 2.08 -6.50
CA GLU A 58 16.46 3.37 -6.17
C GLU A 58 15.71 4.09 -5.04
N MET A 59 14.38 4.04 -5.04
CA MET A 59 13.56 4.61 -3.97
C MET A 59 13.84 3.92 -2.61
N ALA A 60 14.02 2.59 -2.60
CA ALA A 60 14.41 1.85 -1.40
C ALA A 60 15.80 2.24 -0.89
N LYS A 61 16.77 2.54 -1.77
CA LYS A 61 18.09 3.05 -1.35
C LYS A 61 17.99 4.44 -0.69
N GLN A 62 17.14 5.32 -1.21
CA GLN A 62 16.88 6.64 -0.60
C GLN A 62 16.30 6.47 0.81
N ILE A 63 15.27 5.65 0.96
CA ILE A 63 14.65 5.35 2.27
C ILE A 63 15.65 4.67 3.22
N GLN A 64 16.49 3.76 2.74
CA GLN A 64 17.54 3.16 3.58
C GLN A 64 18.58 4.18 4.05
N LYS A 65 18.89 5.21 3.26
CA LYS A 65 19.74 6.33 3.69
C LYS A 65 19.05 7.16 4.79
N GLU A 66 17.77 7.48 4.61
CA GLU A 66 16.95 8.18 5.62
C GLU A 66 16.87 7.38 6.93
N ILE A 67 16.64 6.07 6.86
CA ILE A 67 16.62 5.17 8.03
C ILE A 67 17.98 5.15 8.71
N ARG A 68 19.10 5.03 7.96
CA ARG A 68 20.45 5.03 8.54
C ARG A 68 20.71 6.33 9.33
N GLN A 69 20.41 7.48 8.74
CA GLN A 69 20.52 8.78 9.42
C GLN A 69 19.61 8.84 10.67
N GLY A 70 18.39 8.30 10.58
CA GLY A 70 17.45 8.20 11.68
C GLY A 70 17.90 7.26 12.82
N VAL A 71 18.70 6.23 12.52
CA VAL A 71 19.34 5.31 13.48
C VAL A 71 20.58 5.96 14.10
N GLU A 72 21.43 6.59 13.32
CA GLU A 72 22.62 7.32 13.78
C GLU A 72 22.23 8.43 14.77
N SER A 73 21.22 9.25 14.40
CA SER A 73 20.64 10.26 15.28
C SER A 73 20.07 9.66 16.57
N TRP A 74 19.32 8.55 16.48
CA TRP A 74 18.75 7.87 17.65
C TRP A 74 19.81 7.41 18.66
N ILE A 75 20.91 6.84 18.16
CA ILE A 75 22.04 6.37 18.97
C ILE A 75 22.82 7.56 19.55
N SER A 76 22.98 8.67 18.81
CA SER A 76 23.66 9.88 19.31
C SER A 76 22.95 10.53 20.50
N LEU A 77 21.65 10.27 20.66
CA LEU A 77 20.85 10.69 21.83
C LEU A 77 21.01 9.75 23.03
N GLY A 78 21.95 8.79 22.99
CA GLY A 78 22.22 7.83 24.07
C GLY A 78 21.32 6.58 24.06
N ASN A 79 20.42 6.45 23.09
CA ASN A 79 19.50 5.31 23.03
C ASN A 79 20.18 4.05 22.49
N ARG A 80 19.61 2.89 22.86
CA ARG A 80 20.03 1.60 22.31
C ARG A 80 19.73 1.51 20.82
N ARG A 81 20.64 0.87 20.07
CA ARG A 81 20.47 0.54 18.64
C ARG A 81 19.21 -0.31 18.45
N PRO A 82 18.34 -0.04 17.46
CA PRO A 82 17.16 -0.87 17.19
C PRO A 82 17.54 -2.32 16.86
N HIS A 83 16.70 -3.27 17.28
CA HIS A 83 16.92 -4.70 17.09
C HIS A 83 15.68 -5.39 16.49
N LEU A 84 15.89 -6.17 15.43
CA LEU A 84 14.86 -6.89 14.69
C LEU A 84 15.07 -8.41 14.82
N SER A 85 14.16 -9.09 15.51
CA SER A 85 14.17 -10.55 15.64
C SER A 85 13.27 -11.19 14.59
N ILE A 86 13.84 -12.06 13.75
CA ILE A 86 13.13 -12.72 12.65
C ILE A 86 12.97 -14.21 12.95
N ILE A 87 11.74 -14.66 13.17
CA ILE A 87 11.39 -16.07 13.28
C ILE A 87 11.18 -16.63 11.86
N LEU A 88 11.88 -17.70 11.51
CA LEU A 88 11.78 -18.38 10.22
C LEU A 88 11.57 -19.89 10.44
N VAL A 89 10.45 -20.40 9.95
CA VAL A 89 10.03 -21.80 10.10
C VAL A 89 10.27 -22.56 8.79
N GLY A 90 10.97 -23.68 8.88
CA GLY A 90 11.23 -24.61 7.77
C GLY A 90 12.19 -24.09 6.68
N ASP A 91 12.22 -24.84 5.58
CA ASP A 91 13.32 -24.78 4.60
C ASP A 91 12.95 -24.15 3.25
N ASN A 92 11.85 -23.39 3.20
CA ASN A 92 11.38 -22.76 1.94
C ASN A 92 12.47 -21.84 1.33
N PRO A 93 13.04 -22.16 0.15
CA PRO A 93 14.18 -21.41 -0.41
C PRO A 93 13.86 -19.94 -0.71
N ALA A 94 12.60 -19.62 -1.00
CA ALA A 94 12.15 -18.24 -1.18
C ALA A 94 12.18 -17.49 0.15
N SER A 95 11.57 -18.04 1.21
CA SER A 95 11.57 -17.46 2.56
C SER A 95 12.99 -17.22 3.08
N HIS A 96 13.89 -18.20 2.97
CA HIS A 96 15.31 -18.06 3.30
C HIS A 96 15.98 -16.91 2.52
N THR A 97 15.66 -16.75 1.24
CA THR A 97 16.21 -15.67 0.39
C THR A 97 15.64 -14.30 0.77
N TYR A 98 14.37 -14.20 1.15
CA TYR A 98 13.77 -12.96 1.66
C TYR A 98 14.35 -12.56 3.01
N VAL A 99 14.50 -13.50 3.96
CA VAL A 99 15.08 -13.24 5.29
C VAL A 99 16.54 -12.79 5.18
N ARG A 100 17.36 -13.45 4.35
CA ARG A 100 18.74 -12.99 4.07
C ARG A 100 18.80 -11.55 3.52
N LYS A 101 17.84 -11.15 2.68
CA LYS A 101 17.73 -9.76 2.20
C LYS A 101 17.34 -8.79 3.31
N LYS A 102 16.38 -9.16 4.18
CA LYS A 102 15.98 -8.37 5.36
C LYS A 102 17.16 -8.11 6.30
N VAL A 103 17.90 -9.16 6.69
CA VAL A 103 19.09 -9.07 7.57
C VAL A 103 20.21 -8.22 6.94
N ARG A 104 20.52 -8.43 5.67
CA ARG A 104 21.54 -7.62 4.97
C ARG A 104 21.15 -6.13 4.92
N ALA A 105 19.88 -5.83 4.70
CA ALA A 105 19.39 -4.46 4.67
C ALA A 105 19.37 -3.84 6.09
N ALA A 106 18.97 -4.59 7.12
CA ALA A 106 19.03 -4.16 8.53
C ALA A 106 20.44 -3.73 8.94
N SER A 107 21.42 -4.62 8.72
CA SER A 107 22.83 -4.34 8.95
C SER A 107 23.31 -3.09 8.18
N ALA A 108 22.92 -2.95 6.90
CA ALA A 108 23.30 -1.81 6.07
C ALA A 108 22.71 -0.46 6.53
N VAL A 109 21.64 -0.44 7.32
CA VAL A 109 21.08 0.79 7.94
C VAL A 109 21.44 0.92 9.43
N GLY A 110 22.27 0.02 9.96
CA GLY A 110 22.70 0.04 11.36
C GLY A 110 21.67 -0.52 12.36
N ILE A 111 20.71 -1.31 11.91
CA ILE A 111 19.77 -2.05 12.78
C ILE A 111 20.39 -3.42 13.10
N CYS A 112 20.38 -3.81 14.38
CA CYS A 112 20.73 -5.17 14.80
C CYS A 112 19.65 -6.15 14.33
N SER A 113 20.03 -7.37 13.96
CA SER A 113 19.04 -8.39 13.64
C SER A 113 19.54 -9.80 13.91
N GLU A 114 18.64 -10.68 14.32
CA GLU A 114 18.89 -12.11 14.48
C GLU A 114 17.86 -12.93 13.69
N ILE A 115 18.20 -14.18 13.40
CA ILE A 115 17.28 -15.16 12.81
C ILE A 115 17.10 -16.30 13.81
N ILE A 116 15.87 -16.51 14.25
CA ILE A 116 15.46 -17.68 15.04
C ILE A 116 14.92 -18.71 14.05
N LEU A 117 15.77 -19.68 13.70
CA LEU A 117 15.40 -20.80 12.84
C LEU A 117 14.66 -21.86 13.64
N LYS A 118 13.52 -22.33 13.11
CA LYS A 118 12.76 -23.45 13.66
C LYS A 118 12.42 -24.46 12.56
N PRO A 119 12.40 -25.77 12.88
CA PRO A 119 12.10 -26.79 11.89
C PRO A 119 10.62 -26.73 11.48
N LYS A 120 10.28 -27.36 10.35
CA LYS A 120 8.92 -27.28 9.77
C LYS A 120 7.82 -27.91 10.63
N ASP A 121 8.18 -28.68 11.65
CA ASP A 121 7.33 -29.44 12.57
C ASP A 121 7.21 -28.79 13.96
N VAL A 122 7.77 -27.58 14.13
CA VAL A 122 7.59 -26.75 15.33
C VAL A 122 6.11 -26.62 15.70
N SER A 123 5.79 -26.70 17.00
CA SER A 123 4.42 -26.54 17.46
C SER A 123 3.99 -25.07 17.47
N GLN A 124 2.68 -24.82 17.43
CA GLN A 124 2.15 -23.46 17.60
C GLN A 124 2.46 -22.90 19.00
N GLU A 125 2.44 -23.75 20.03
CA GLU A 125 2.78 -23.40 21.41
C GLU A 125 4.24 -22.91 21.50
N GLU A 126 5.19 -23.64 20.91
CA GLU A 126 6.60 -23.24 20.90
C GLU A 126 6.83 -21.92 20.16
N LEU A 127 6.07 -21.66 19.08
CA LEU A 127 6.13 -20.36 18.39
C LEU A 127 5.58 -19.22 19.25
N LEU A 128 4.52 -19.47 20.03
CA LEU A 128 3.95 -18.49 20.96
C LEU A 128 4.90 -18.19 22.13
N ASP A 129 5.52 -19.23 22.72
CA ASP A 129 6.54 -19.09 23.76
C ASP A 129 7.73 -18.22 23.29
N ILE A 130 8.17 -18.41 22.05
CA ILE A 130 9.23 -17.59 21.43
C ILE A 130 8.74 -16.14 21.27
N THR A 131 7.51 -15.91 20.78
CA THR A 131 6.99 -14.54 20.69
C THR A 131 6.88 -13.88 22.05
N ASP A 132 6.46 -14.57 23.10
CA ASP A 132 6.36 -14.02 24.46
C ASP A 132 7.71 -13.68 25.07
N GLN A 133 8.73 -14.51 24.86
CA GLN A 133 10.11 -14.20 25.25
C GLN A 133 10.62 -12.92 24.55
N LEU A 134 10.36 -12.77 23.24
CA LEU A 134 10.73 -11.59 22.48
C LEU A 134 9.88 -10.35 22.84
N ASN A 135 8.62 -10.53 23.22
CA ASN A 135 7.74 -9.47 23.73
C ASN A 135 8.30 -8.90 25.03
N MET A 136 8.75 -9.76 25.95
CA MET A 136 9.29 -9.35 27.24
C MET A 136 10.73 -8.80 27.17
N ASP A 137 11.51 -9.11 26.12
CA ASP A 137 12.89 -8.61 26.02
C ASP A 137 12.95 -7.10 25.66
N PRO A 138 13.47 -6.22 26.55
CA PRO A 138 13.57 -4.78 26.29
C PRO A 138 14.70 -4.41 25.31
N ARG A 139 15.47 -5.38 24.80
CA ARG A 139 16.44 -5.21 23.71
C ARG A 139 15.76 -5.29 22.35
N VAL A 140 14.74 -6.13 22.22
CA VAL A 140 14.03 -6.38 20.95
C VAL A 140 13.09 -5.20 20.67
N SER A 141 13.30 -4.54 19.52
CA SER A 141 12.48 -3.41 19.07
C SER A 141 11.37 -3.83 18.11
N GLY A 142 11.62 -4.88 17.31
CA GLY A 142 10.67 -5.40 16.34
C GLY A 142 10.77 -6.91 16.19
N ILE A 143 9.63 -7.55 16.00
CA ILE A 143 9.48 -8.99 15.83
C ILE A 143 8.80 -9.24 14.48
N LEU A 144 9.32 -10.21 13.73
CA LEU A 144 8.76 -10.64 12.45
C LEU A 144 8.70 -12.15 12.39
N VAL A 145 7.53 -12.70 12.05
CA VAL A 145 7.36 -14.12 11.72
C VAL A 145 7.27 -14.25 10.21
N GLN A 146 8.22 -14.94 9.59
CA GLN A 146 8.29 -15.05 8.13
C GLN A 146 7.24 -16.03 7.60
N LEU A 147 6.16 -15.48 7.03
CA LEU A 147 5.10 -16.22 6.35
C LEU A 147 5.54 -16.75 4.96
N PRO A 148 4.91 -17.82 4.42
CA PRO A 148 3.87 -18.62 5.06
C PRO A 148 4.43 -19.56 6.14
N LEU A 149 3.61 -19.89 7.13
CA LEU A 149 3.89 -20.95 8.11
C LEU A 149 3.41 -22.32 7.60
N PRO A 150 3.84 -23.43 8.25
CA PRO A 150 3.28 -24.76 7.99
C PRO A 150 1.77 -24.84 8.27
N ASP A 151 1.04 -25.66 7.51
CA ASP A 151 -0.43 -25.74 7.55
C ASP A 151 -1.04 -26.11 8.92
N HIS A 152 -0.26 -26.70 9.84
CA HIS A 152 -0.70 -27.04 11.20
C HIS A 152 -0.57 -25.90 12.21
N VAL A 153 -0.06 -24.73 11.79
CA VAL A 153 0.09 -23.53 12.62
C VAL A 153 -0.86 -22.45 12.12
N ASP A 154 -1.72 -21.92 12.99
CA ASP A 154 -2.57 -20.79 12.64
C ASP A 154 -1.77 -19.48 12.62
N GLU A 155 -1.45 -19.00 11.41
CA GLU A 155 -0.71 -17.75 11.19
C GLU A 155 -1.33 -16.55 11.92
N ARG A 156 -2.66 -16.52 12.05
CA ARG A 156 -3.38 -15.42 12.68
C ARG A 156 -3.14 -15.38 14.19
N THR A 157 -3.13 -16.54 14.84
CA THR A 157 -2.84 -16.71 16.26
C THR A 157 -1.40 -16.30 16.55
N VAL A 158 -0.43 -16.77 15.74
CA VAL A 158 0.99 -16.39 15.89
C VAL A 158 1.21 -14.88 15.64
N CYS A 159 0.60 -14.29 14.61
CA CYS A 159 0.68 -12.83 14.38
C CYS A 159 0.02 -12.01 15.50
N ASN A 160 -1.02 -12.54 16.14
CA ASN A 160 -1.68 -11.91 17.28
C ASN A 160 -0.95 -12.16 18.62
N GLY A 161 0.04 -13.06 18.67
CA GLY A 161 0.92 -13.27 19.82
C GLY A 161 2.07 -12.24 19.89
N ILE A 162 2.33 -11.49 18.81
CA ILE A 162 3.35 -10.44 18.81
C ILE A 162 2.79 -9.16 19.44
N ALA A 163 3.50 -8.57 20.40
CA ALA A 163 3.12 -7.31 21.02
C ALA A 163 2.88 -6.20 19.97
N PRO A 164 1.75 -5.46 20.01
CA PRO A 164 1.38 -4.49 18.96
C PRO A 164 2.47 -3.45 18.63
N GLU A 165 3.23 -3.03 19.65
CA GLU A 165 4.32 -2.07 19.54
C GLU A 165 5.61 -2.65 18.94
N LYS A 166 5.73 -3.99 18.87
CA LYS A 166 6.85 -4.72 18.23
C LYS A 166 6.47 -5.38 16.90
N ASP A 167 5.19 -5.40 16.52
CA ASP A 167 4.68 -5.96 15.26
C ASP A 167 5.06 -5.08 14.06
N VAL A 168 6.32 -5.20 13.61
CA VAL A 168 6.88 -4.39 12.52
C VAL A 168 6.39 -4.80 11.13
N ASP A 169 5.77 -5.98 11.01
CA ASP A 169 5.05 -6.40 9.79
C ASP A 169 3.60 -5.89 9.78
N GLY A 170 3.09 -5.32 10.88
CA GLY A 170 1.78 -4.67 10.97
C GLY A 170 0.59 -5.62 10.89
N PHE A 171 0.77 -6.90 11.24
CA PHE A 171 -0.26 -7.93 11.09
C PHE A 171 -1.11 -8.15 12.34
N HIS A 172 -0.70 -7.68 13.51
CA HIS A 172 -1.44 -7.81 14.77
C HIS A 172 -2.81 -7.11 14.64
N ILE A 173 -3.85 -7.72 15.21
CA ILE A 173 -5.24 -7.23 15.09
C ILE A 173 -5.41 -5.77 15.53
N ILE A 174 -4.66 -5.29 16.52
CA ILE A 174 -4.66 -3.87 16.95
C ILE A 174 -4.05 -2.95 15.89
N ASN A 175 -2.93 -3.31 15.24
CA ASN A 175 -2.33 -2.48 14.18
C ASN A 175 -3.24 -2.39 12.94
N ILE A 176 -3.87 -3.52 12.57
CA ILE A 176 -4.87 -3.56 11.50
C ILE A 176 -6.14 -2.80 11.88
N GLY A 177 -6.62 -2.94 13.12
CA GLY A 177 -7.80 -2.22 13.62
C GLY A 177 -7.59 -0.70 13.60
N ARG A 178 -6.44 -0.23 14.11
CA ARG A 178 -6.04 1.18 14.06
C ARG A 178 -5.87 1.67 12.61
N LEU A 179 -5.30 0.87 11.72
CA LEU A 179 -5.23 1.19 10.29
C LEU A 179 -6.61 1.38 9.66
N CYS A 180 -7.58 0.52 9.97
CA CYS A 180 -8.97 0.61 9.46
C CYS A 180 -9.80 1.72 10.11
N LEU A 181 -9.31 2.35 11.19
CA LEU A 181 -9.93 3.47 11.88
C LEU A 181 -9.17 4.79 11.66
N ASP A 182 -8.27 4.82 10.68
CA ASP A 182 -7.46 5.97 10.28
C ASP A 182 -6.57 6.56 11.39
N GLN A 183 -6.18 5.71 12.34
CA GLN A 183 -5.26 6.02 13.43
C GLN A 183 -3.82 5.63 13.09
N HIS A 184 -2.84 6.20 13.79
CA HIS A 184 -1.44 5.83 13.68
C HIS A 184 -1.22 4.36 14.08
N SER A 185 -0.62 3.54 13.21
CA SER A 185 -0.26 2.16 13.51
C SER A 185 1.04 1.75 12.82
N LEU A 186 1.58 0.58 13.17
CA LEU A 186 2.59 -0.07 12.34
C LEU A 186 1.89 -0.66 11.12
N ILE A 187 2.03 0.01 9.98
CA ILE A 187 1.32 -0.32 8.73
C ILE A 187 2.05 -1.48 8.03
N PRO A 188 1.34 -2.50 7.49
CA PRO A 188 1.92 -3.57 6.70
C PRO A 188 2.94 -3.11 5.68
N ALA A 189 4.16 -3.67 5.76
CA ALA A 189 5.33 -3.13 5.06
C ALA A 189 5.14 -3.03 3.53
N THR A 190 4.45 -3.98 2.91
CA THR A 190 4.12 -3.94 1.47
C THR A 190 3.06 -2.89 1.13
N ALA A 191 2.07 -2.67 1.98
CA ALA A 191 1.07 -1.62 1.77
C ALA A 191 1.68 -0.22 1.94
N SER A 192 2.50 -0.07 2.98
CA SER A 192 3.32 1.13 3.21
C SER A 192 4.29 1.40 2.05
N ALA A 193 4.86 0.35 1.45
CA ALA A 193 5.72 0.45 0.26
C ALA A 193 4.99 0.94 -0.99
N VAL A 194 3.78 0.44 -1.26
CA VAL A 194 2.92 0.91 -2.36
C VAL A 194 2.51 2.37 -2.14
N TRP A 195 2.13 2.74 -0.92
CA TRP A 195 1.78 4.11 -0.55
C TRP A 195 2.96 5.07 -0.72
N GLU A 196 4.16 4.67 -0.31
CA GLU A 196 5.37 5.47 -0.46
C GLU A 196 5.79 5.61 -1.94
N ILE A 197 5.60 4.58 -2.78
CA ILE A 197 5.77 4.67 -4.24
C ILE A 197 4.86 5.76 -4.82
N ILE A 198 3.56 5.71 -4.53
CA ILE A 198 2.57 6.66 -5.07
C ILE A 198 2.96 8.10 -4.71
N LYS A 199 3.20 8.38 -3.43
CA LYS A 199 3.57 9.71 -2.94
C LYS A 199 4.88 10.22 -3.53
N ARG A 200 5.96 9.42 -3.52
CA ARG A 200 7.28 9.85 -4.02
C ARG A 200 7.34 10.00 -5.53
N THR A 201 6.45 9.34 -6.27
CA THR A 201 6.30 9.54 -7.72
C THR A 201 5.38 10.72 -8.06
N GLY A 202 4.64 11.28 -7.08
CA GLY A 202 3.69 12.38 -7.32
C GLY A 202 2.42 11.92 -8.03
N ILE A 203 2.02 10.66 -7.87
CA ILE A 203 0.79 10.13 -8.45
C ILE A 203 -0.38 10.61 -7.57
N GLU A 204 -1.25 11.43 -8.14
CA GLU A 204 -2.43 11.97 -7.47
C GLU A 204 -3.46 10.86 -7.17
N THR A 205 -4.00 10.82 -5.95
CA THR A 205 -5.00 9.82 -5.52
C THR A 205 -6.38 10.41 -5.23
N PHE A 206 -6.43 11.67 -4.82
CA PHE A 206 -7.66 12.37 -4.44
C PHE A 206 -8.68 12.36 -5.58
N GLY A 207 -9.87 11.83 -5.31
CA GLY A 207 -10.97 11.70 -6.28
C GLY A 207 -10.68 10.76 -7.46
N LYS A 208 -9.61 9.96 -7.44
CA LYS A 208 -9.27 9.03 -8.52
C LYS A 208 -9.92 7.67 -8.36
N ASN A 209 -10.09 6.95 -9.47
CA ASN A 209 -10.52 5.56 -9.47
C ASN A 209 -9.32 4.64 -9.25
N VAL A 210 -9.39 3.78 -8.24
CA VAL A 210 -8.35 2.80 -7.92
C VAL A 210 -8.93 1.39 -8.01
N VAL A 211 -8.20 0.45 -8.63
CA VAL A 211 -8.50 -0.98 -8.54
C VAL A 211 -7.40 -1.70 -7.80
N VAL A 212 -7.76 -2.42 -6.74
CA VAL A 212 -6.87 -3.34 -6.03
C VAL A 212 -7.26 -4.77 -6.39
N ALA A 213 -6.49 -5.40 -7.27
CA ALA A 213 -6.66 -6.79 -7.69
C ALA A 213 -5.95 -7.73 -6.71
N GLY A 214 -6.62 -8.03 -5.59
CA GLY A 214 -6.12 -8.83 -4.48
C GLY A 214 -6.79 -8.41 -3.17
N ARG A 215 -7.16 -9.38 -2.32
CA ARG A 215 -7.82 -9.12 -1.02
C ARG A 215 -7.16 -9.79 0.18
N SER A 216 -5.88 -10.14 0.07
CA SER A 216 -5.13 -10.72 1.18
C SER A 216 -5.07 -9.75 2.36
N LYS A 217 -5.01 -10.29 3.59
CA LYS A 217 -5.06 -9.47 4.82
C LYS A 217 -3.76 -8.73 5.10
N ASN A 218 -2.65 -9.16 4.49
CA ASN A 218 -1.31 -8.58 4.61
C ASN A 218 -0.94 -7.59 3.49
N VAL A 219 -1.64 -7.59 2.36
CA VAL A 219 -1.30 -6.76 1.18
C VAL A 219 -2.55 -6.08 0.62
N GLY A 220 -3.47 -6.82 0.01
CA GLY A 220 -4.58 -6.24 -0.76
C GLY A 220 -5.54 -5.39 0.08
N MET A 221 -5.98 -5.89 1.24
CA MET A 221 -6.88 -5.14 2.12
C MET A 221 -6.19 -3.89 2.71
N PRO A 222 -4.99 -3.95 3.32
CA PRO A 222 -4.30 -2.77 3.83
C PRO A 222 -4.03 -1.70 2.76
N ILE A 223 -3.68 -2.09 1.53
CA ILE A 223 -3.53 -1.16 0.39
C ILE A 223 -4.84 -0.43 0.11
N ALA A 224 -5.96 -1.16 0.04
CA ALA A 224 -7.27 -0.55 -0.21
C ALA A 224 -7.65 0.45 0.89
N MET A 225 -7.43 0.11 2.17
CA MET A 225 -7.70 1.00 3.31
C MET A 225 -6.88 2.29 3.23
N LEU A 226 -5.57 2.21 2.95
CA LEU A 226 -4.72 3.41 2.81
C LEU A 226 -5.19 4.36 1.70
N LEU A 227 -5.75 3.82 0.61
CA LEU A 227 -6.09 4.59 -0.58
C LEU A 227 -7.48 5.22 -0.52
N HIS A 228 -8.47 4.60 0.12
CA HIS A 228 -9.83 5.13 0.15
C HIS A 228 -10.14 6.07 1.31
N THR A 229 -9.27 6.11 2.31
CA THR A 229 -9.53 6.82 3.58
C THR A 229 -9.21 8.30 3.47
N ASP A 230 -9.75 9.08 4.41
CA ASP A 230 -9.74 10.54 4.38
C ASP A 230 -8.32 11.09 4.59
N GLY A 231 -7.91 12.06 3.77
CA GLY A 231 -6.62 12.76 3.87
C GLY A 231 -6.45 13.59 5.15
N GLU A 232 -7.55 14.01 5.80
CA GLU A 232 -7.54 14.89 6.99
C GLU A 232 -7.58 14.12 8.32
N HIS A 233 -7.61 12.78 8.31
CA HIS A 233 -7.58 11.95 9.52
C HIS A 233 -6.18 11.83 10.16
N GLU A 234 -6.12 11.38 11.43
CA GLU A 234 -4.89 11.24 12.25
C GLU A 234 -3.74 10.61 11.46
N ARG A 235 -4.03 9.51 10.76
CA ARG A 235 -3.19 8.97 9.68
C ARG A 235 -3.84 9.36 8.35
N PRO A 236 -3.26 10.31 7.57
CA PRO A 236 -3.79 10.69 6.26
C PRO A 236 -3.92 9.50 5.30
N GLY A 237 -5.11 9.36 4.72
CA GLY A 237 -5.40 8.43 3.63
C GLY A 237 -5.12 9.04 2.25
N GLY A 238 -5.91 8.63 1.24
CA GLY A 238 -5.69 9.01 -0.16
C GLY A 238 -6.92 9.46 -0.93
N ASP A 239 -8.10 9.51 -0.31
CA ASP A 239 -9.36 10.04 -0.88
C ASP A 239 -9.75 9.44 -2.25
N ALA A 240 -9.35 8.20 -2.52
CA ALA A 240 -9.62 7.53 -3.77
C ALA A 240 -10.89 6.68 -3.74
N THR A 241 -11.58 6.58 -4.88
CA THR A 241 -12.67 5.61 -5.05
C THR A 241 -12.08 4.23 -5.36
N VAL A 242 -11.97 3.38 -4.34
CA VAL A 242 -11.31 2.06 -4.44
C VAL A 242 -12.30 0.93 -4.73
N THR A 243 -12.04 0.17 -5.80
CA THR A 243 -12.67 -1.12 -6.09
C THR A 243 -11.73 -2.27 -5.74
N ILE A 244 -12.19 -3.25 -4.95
CA ILE A 244 -11.41 -4.45 -4.59
C ILE A 244 -11.88 -5.64 -5.44
N ALA A 245 -10.96 -6.20 -6.22
CA ALA A 245 -11.18 -7.43 -6.98
C ALA A 245 -10.45 -8.64 -6.35
N HIS A 246 -10.92 -9.84 -6.65
CA HIS A 246 -10.48 -11.07 -5.99
C HIS A 246 -10.75 -12.32 -6.82
N ARG A 247 -10.34 -13.52 -6.36
CA ARG A 247 -10.48 -14.81 -7.08
C ARG A 247 -11.89 -15.17 -7.62
N TYR A 248 -12.96 -14.59 -7.08
CA TYR A 248 -14.34 -14.79 -7.58
C TYR A 248 -14.86 -13.62 -8.43
N THR A 249 -14.03 -12.62 -8.75
CA THR A 249 -14.36 -11.54 -9.68
C THR A 249 -14.18 -12.08 -11.10
N PRO A 250 -15.23 -12.18 -11.93
CA PRO A 250 -15.08 -12.64 -13.32
C PRO A 250 -14.11 -11.74 -14.10
N LYS A 251 -13.37 -12.30 -15.06
CA LYS A 251 -12.37 -11.54 -15.83
C LYS A 251 -12.96 -10.31 -16.52
N GLU A 252 -14.18 -10.43 -17.06
CA GLU A 252 -14.89 -9.29 -17.68
C GLU A 252 -15.23 -8.19 -16.68
N GLN A 253 -15.62 -8.53 -15.45
CA GLN A 253 -15.87 -7.54 -14.39
C GLN A 253 -14.56 -6.87 -13.95
N LEU A 254 -13.49 -7.63 -13.77
CA LEU A 254 -12.16 -7.07 -13.49
C LEU A 254 -11.75 -6.08 -14.58
N LYS A 255 -11.93 -6.45 -15.86
CA LYS A 255 -11.62 -5.61 -17.02
C LYS A 255 -12.43 -4.32 -17.05
N ILE A 256 -13.75 -4.38 -16.80
CA ILE A 256 -14.62 -3.19 -16.72
C ILE A 256 -14.07 -2.19 -15.69
N HIS A 257 -13.75 -2.65 -14.48
CA HIS A 257 -13.24 -1.76 -13.44
C HIS A 257 -11.82 -1.25 -13.73
N THR A 258 -10.90 -2.08 -14.23
CA THR A 258 -9.53 -1.62 -14.55
C THR A 258 -9.49 -0.65 -15.73
N GLN A 259 -10.45 -0.69 -16.65
CA GLN A 259 -10.56 0.27 -17.75
C GLN A 259 -11.00 1.67 -17.27
N LEU A 260 -11.58 1.80 -16.08
CA LEU A 260 -11.95 3.07 -15.46
C LEU A 260 -10.85 3.63 -14.53
N ALA A 261 -9.99 2.75 -14.02
CA ALA A 261 -9.00 3.04 -12.99
C ALA A 261 -7.87 3.98 -13.46
N ASP A 262 -7.60 5.02 -12.67
CA ASP A 262 -6.39 5.85 -12.75
C ASP A 262 -5.17 5.11 -12.21
N ILE A 263 -5.38 4.30 -11.16
CA ILE A 263 -4.34 3.50 -10.52
C ILE A 263 -4.80 2.05 -10.42
N ILE A 264 -3.99 1.13 -10.91
CA ILE A 264 -4.22 -0.31 -10.79
C ILE A 264 -3.10 -0.89 -9.93
N ILE A 265 -3.47 -1.56 -8.85
CA ILE A 265 -2.55 -2.24 -7.95
C ILE A 265 -2.89 -3.73 -7.99
N VAL A 266 -1.95 -4.56 -8.42
CA VAL A 266 -2.18 -6.00 -8.57
C VAL A 266 -1.31 -6.78 -7.59
N ALA A 267 -1.96 -7.63 -6.80
CA ALA A 267 -1.42 -8.42 -5.70
C ALA A 267 -2.16 -9.77 -5.62
N ALA A 268 -2.26 -10.45 -6.77
CA ALA A 268 -3.07 -11.64 -6.96
C ALA A 268 -2.24 -12.93 -6.99
N GLY A 269 -0.96 -12.86 -7.40
CA GLY A 269 -0.11 -14.05 -7.60
C GLY A 269 -0.53 -14.84 -8.84
N ILE A 270 -0.80 -14.13 -9.94
CA ILE A 270 -1.25 -14.69 -11.22
C ILE A 270 -0.49 -13.96 -12.34
N PRO A 271 0.50 -14.61 -12.99
CA PRO A 271 1.25 -14.02 -14.09
C PRO A 271 0.35 -13.51 -15.22
N LYS A 272 0.61 -12.29 -15.69
CA LYS A 272 -0.12 -11.65 -16.80
C LYS A 272 -1.64 -11.54 -16.59
N LEU A 273 -2.10 -11.43 -15.35
CA LEU A 273 -3.49 -11.13 -15.01
C LEU A 273 -3.94 -9.78 -15.58
N ILE A 274 -3.07 -8.76 -15.55
CA ILE A 274 -3.35 -7.41 -16.08
C ILE A 274 -2.67 -7.23 -17.45
N THR A 275 -3.48 -7.03 -18.48
CA THR A 275 -3.06 -6.87 -19.89
C THR A 275 -3.36 -5.47 -20.43
N ALA A 276 -2.74 -5.10 -21.56
CA ALA A 276 -2.83 -3.74 -22.12
C ALA A 276 -4.25 -3.33 -22.60
N ASP A 277 -5.15 -4.28 -22.85
CA ASP A 277 -6.56 -4.00 -23.15
C ASP A 277 -7.40 -3.71 -21.90
N MET A 278 -6.91 -4.08 -20.71
CA MET A 278 -7.60 -3.91 -19.43
C MET A 278 -7.34 -2.55 -18.76
N ILE A 279 -6.26 -1.85 -19.12
CA ILE A 279 -5.88 -0.55 -18.51
C ILE A 279 -6.35 0.61 -19.39
N LYS A 280 -6.60 1.80 -18.82
CA LYS A 280 -6.72 3.04 -19.63
C LYS A 280 -5.36 3.64 -19.96
N GLU A 281 -5.32 4.50 -20.98
CA GLU A 281 -4.11 5.23 -21.37
C GLU A 281 -3.71 6.22 -20.28
N GLY A 282 -2.42 6.29 -19.96
CA GLY A 282 -1.88 7.14 -18.90
C GLY A 282 -2.02 6.60 -17.46
N ALA A 283 -2.70 5.47 -17.25
CA ALA A 283 -2.89 4.90 -15.90
C ALA A 283 -1.56 4.53 -15.21
N ALA A 284 -1.54 4.63 -13.88
CA ALA A 284 -0.45 4.10 -13.06
C ALA A 284 -0.70 2.62 -12.74
N VAL A 285 0.30 1.76 -12.95
CA VAL A 285 0.20 0.31 -12.69
C VAL A 285 1.30 -0.12 -11.71
N ILE A 286 0.88 -0.59 -10.53
CA ILE A 286 1.76 -1.05 -9.46
C ILE A 286 1.60 -2.56 -9.32
N ASP A 287 2.65 -3.27 -9.74
CA ASP A 287 2.77 -4.73 -9.70
C ASP A 287 3.42 -5.16 -8.39
N VAL A 288 2.60 -5.70 -7.49
CA VAL A 288 2.99 -6.30 -6.21
C VAL A 288 3.15 -7.83 -6.36
N GLY A 289 2.81 -8.39 -7.52
CA GLY A 289 2.87 -9.81 -7.81
C GLY A 289 4.27 -10.39 -7.69
N VAL A 290 4.36 -11.63 -7.19
CA VAL A 290 5.62 -12.36 -7.00
C VAL A 290 5.38 -13.79 -7.46
N ASN A 291 5.71 -14.08 -8.71
CA ASN A 291 5.51 -15.39 -9.33
C ASN A 291 6.85 -15.96 -9.81
N TYR A 292 7.08 -17.23 -9.51
CA TYR A 292 8.24 -17.96 -9.99
C TYR A 292 7.82 -18.82 -11.19
N VAL A 293 8.29 -18.45 -12.38
CA VAL A 293 8.02 -19.17 -13.64
C VAL A 293 9.29 -19.84 -14.15
N HIS A 294 9.17 -21.05 -14.69
CA HIS A 294 10.29 -21.69 -15.37
C HIS A 294 10.44 -21.08 -16.77
N ASP A 295 11.62 -20.59 -17.10
CA ASP A 295 11.96 -20.09 -18.43
C ASP A 295 12.42 -21.27 -19.31
N PRO A 296 11.65 -21.66 -20.35
CA PRO A 296 12.00 -22.82 -21.20
C PRO A 296 13.22 -22.58 -22.10
N VAL A 297 13.73 -21.35 -22.21
CA VAL A 297 14.92 -21.03 -23.00
C VAL A 297 16.18 -21.03 -22.15
N THR A 298 16.10 -20.59 -20.89
CA THR A 298 17.27 -20.51 -20.00
C THR A 298 17.33 -21.60 -18.94
N GLU A 299 16.31 -22.47 -18.89
CA GLU A 299 16.04 -23.51 -17.87
C GLU A 299 16.01 -23.00 -16.42
N LYS A 300 15.99 -21.66 -16.23
CA LYS A 300 16.08 -21.01 -14.92
C LYS A 300 14.71 -20.55 -14.47
N THR A 301 14.50 -20.63 -13.16
CA THR A 301 13.34 -20.01 -12.52
C THR A 301 13.49 -18.49 -12.53
N LYS A 302 12.61 -17.80 -13.25
CA LYS A 302 12.54 -16.34 -13.33
C LYS A 302 11.46 -15.81 -12.39
N LEU A 303 11.75 -14.70 -11.71
CA LEU A 303 10.71 -13.94 -10.99
C LEU A 303 10.00 -13.01 -11.97
N VAL A 304 8.67 -13.08 -12.00
CA VAL A 304 7.78 -12.20 -12.79
C VAL A 304 6.62 -11.72 -11.91
N GLY A 305 6.00 -10.60 -12.28
CA GLY A 305 4.85 -10.05 -11.59
C GLY A 305 3.51 -10.54 -12.16
N ASP A 306 2.43 -9.86 -11.80
CA ASP A 306 1.07 -10.15 -12.26
C ASP A 306 0.70 -9.37 -13.55
N VAL A 307 1.56 -8.45 -14.02
CA VAL A 307 1.32 -7.60 -15.20
C VAL A 307 2.01 -8.16 -16.46
N ASP A 308 1.36 -8.06 -17.62
CA ASP A 308 2.03 -8.27 -18.93
C ASP A 308 2.88 -7.04 -19.30
N PHE A 309 4.03 -6.92 -18.62
CA PHE A 309 4.86 -5.71 -18.56
C PHE A 309 5.16 -5.07 -19.92
N GLU A 310 5.59 -5.83 -20.92
CA GLU A 310 5.97 -5.31 -22.26
C GLU A 310 4.80 -4.76 -23.07
N ALA A 311 3.57 -5.26 -22.82
CA ALA A 311 2.37 -4.74 -23.45
C ALA A 311 1.85 -3.51 -22.69
N VAL A 312 1.80 -3.59 -21.35
CA VAL A 312 1.29 -2.53 -20.48
C VAL A 312 2.18 -1.29 -20.47
N LYS A 313 3.51 -1.45 -20.60
CA LYS A 313 4.49 -0.36 -20.73
C LYS A 313 4.16 0.62 -21.87
N LYS A 314 3.49 0.17 -22.93
CA LYS A 314 3.20 0.98 -24.12
C LYS A 314 1.91 1.83 -24.00
N LYS A 315 1.29 1.85 -22.82
CA LYS A 315 -0.03 2.47 -22.58
C LYS A 315 -0.21 3.04 -21.17
N ALA A 316 0.40 2.45 -20.16
CA ALA A 316 0.45 3.03 -18.81
C ALA A 316 1.26 4.35 -18.82
N GLY A 317 0.92 5.28 -17.93
CA GLY A 317 1.75 6.46 -17.66
C GLY A 317 2.90 6.13 -16.71
N PHE A 318 2.64 5.25 -15.74
CA PHE A 318 3.63 4.77 -14.77
C PHE A 318 3.53 3.25 -14.61
N LEU A 319 4.67 2.56 -14.44
CA LEU A 319 4.71 1.12 -14.27
C LEU A 319 5.86 0.70 -13.33
N THR A 320 5.57 -0.10 -12.29
CA THR A 320 6.63 -0.73 -11.49
C THR A 320 7.08 -2.07 -12.11
N PRO A 321 8.38 -2.37 -12.19
CA PRO A 321 8.87 -3.66 -12.69
C PRO A 321 8.87 -4.74 -11.61
N VAL A 322 8.79 -6.01 -12.03
CA VAL A 322 9.08 -7.18 -11.18
C VAL A 322 10.14 -8.03 -11.88
N PRO A 323 11.32 -8.25 -11.26
CA PRO A 323 11.81 -7.65 -10.02
C PRO A 323 12.09 -6.14 -10.12
N GLY A 324 12.27 -5.49 -8.96
CA GLY A 324 12.86 -4.15 -8.86
C GLY A 324 11.92 -3.02 -8.44
N GLY A 325 10.60 -3.26 -8.46
CA GLY A 325 9.54 -2.37 -7.99
C GLY A 325 9.25 -2.53 -6.49
N VAL A 326 8.10 -3.12 -6.14
CA VAL A 326 7.59 -3.11 -4.75
C VAL A 326 8.45 -3.92 -3.76
N GLY A 327 9.02 -5.05 -4.18
CA GLY A 327 9.78 -5.95 -3.28
C GLY A 327 10.93 -5.29 -2.49
N PRO A 328 11.85 -4.54 -3.12
CA PRO A 328 12.86 -3.73 -2.42
C PRO A 328 12.27 -2.70 -1.44
N MET A 329 11.15 -2.08 -1.81
CA MET A 329 10.45 -1.11 -0.96
C MET A 329 9.85 -1.78 0.28
N THR A 330 9.24 -2.96 0.16
CA THR A 330 8.75 -3.74 1.32
C THR A 330 9.85 -3.95 2.37
N VAL A 331 11.08 -4.27 1.94
CA VAL A 331 12.21 -4.44 2.86
C VAL A 331 12.60 -3.10 3.51
N ALA A 332 12.61 -2.00 2.77
CA ALA A 332 12.90 -0.69 3.34
C ALA A 332 11.83 -0.25 4.36
N MET A 333 10.54 -0.48 4.08
CA MET A 333 9.45 -0.08 4.97
C MET A 333 9.38 -0.94 6.26
N LEU A 334 9.72 -2.22 6.20
CA LEU A 334 9.93 -3.05 7.40
C LEU A 334 10.98 -2.45 8.35
N LEU A 335 12.11 -1.98 7.80
CA LEU A 335 13.17 -1.35 8.57
C LEU A 335 12.75 0.03 9.10
N LYS A 336 11.91 0.77 8.36
CA LYS A 336 11.26 2.00 8.83
C LYS A 336 10.35 1.72 10.03
N ASN A 337 9.50 0.69 9.95
CA ASN A 337 8.65 0.24 11.06
C ASN A 337 9.49 -0.16 12.28
N THR A 338 10.61 -0.87 12.07
CA THR A 338 11.55 -1.24 13.16
C THR A 338 12.13 0.00 13.85
N LEU A 339 12.47 1.04 13.10
CA LEU A 339 12.95 2.31 13.67
C LEU A 339 11.82 3.07 14.41
N LEU A 340 10.59 3.04 13.91
CA LEU A 340 9.43 3.67 14.56
C LEU A 340 9.07 2.97 15.89
N ALA A 341 9.10 1.63 15.90
CA ALA A 341 8.90 0.80 17.10
C ALA A 341 9.98 1.08 18.16
N ALA A 342 11.27 1.07 17.77
CA ALA A 342 12.37 1.40 18.66
C ALA A 342 12.25 2.80 19.28
N LYS A 343 11.72 3.77 18.51
CA LYS A 343 11.51 5.16 18.92
C LYS A 343 10.23 5.40 19.73
N LYS A 344 9.33 4.42 19.84
CA LYS A 344 8.02 4.57 20.52
C LYS A 344 7.22 5.77 20.01
N VAL A 345 7.11 5.87 18.68
CA VAL A 345 6.40 6.98 17.99
C VAL A 345 4.88 6.72 17.89
N ILE A 346 4.48 5.45 17.95
CA ILE A 346 3.10 4.98 17.72
C ILE A 346 2.42 4.52 19.02
N TYR A 347 3.22 4.04 19.99
CA TYR A 347 2.83 3.39 21.24
C TYR A 347 3.74 3.88 22.38
#